data_AF-A0A1N6X8G9-F1
#
_entry.id   AF-A0A1N6X8G9-F1
#
_cell.length_a   1.000
_cell.length_b   1.000
_cell.length_c   1.000
_cell.angle_alpha   90.00
_cell.angle_beta   90.00
_cell.angle_gamma   90.00
#
_symmetry.space_group_name_H-M   'P 1'
#
loop_
_entity.id
_entity.type
_entity.pdbx_description
1 polymer ?
#
loop_
_entity_poly.entity_id
_entity_poly.type
_entity_poly.pdbx_seq_one_letter_code
_entity_poly.pdbx_strand_id
1 'polypeptide(L)'
;MKLTKTQKEHAIKQMHDLMHRLPQDPDGMEKCWLAAEDVLDSYLAASEERTADLPPRQQLGEACFFLIASVGLICNDDNLQLVSELLTPEFGIELYRLHPRVKRLRDEAVKKLAEIAEKETKAEAEKPGTGFDLF
;
A
#
# COMPACT_ATOMS: atom_id res chain seq x y z
N MET A 1 -11.62 -18.84 6.03
CA MET A 1 -10.56 -19.80 5.61
C MET A 1 -9.22 -19.18 5.93
N LYS A 2 -8.19 -19.99 6.22
CA LYS A 2 -6.82 -19.51 6.47
C LYS A 2 -5.91 -20.04 5.35
N LEU A 3 -4.95 -19.23 4.90
CA LEU A 3 -3.94 -19.66 3.92
C LEU A 3 -3.16 -20.88 4.44
N THR A 4 -2.86 -21.83 3.56
CA THR A 4 -1.97 -22.96 3.87
C THR A 4 -0.52 -22.48 4.04
N LYS A 5 0.35 -23.33 4.59
CA LYS A 5 1.77 -23.00 4.75
C LYS A 5 2.44 -22.61 3.43
N THR A 6 2.23 -23.41 2.38
CA THR A 6 2.80 -23.18 1.05
C THR A 6 2.27 -21.90 0.41
N GLN A 7 0.99 -21.59 0.60
CA GLN A 7 0.39 -20.35 0.10
C GLN A 7 0.96 -19.12 0.79
N LYS A 8 1.18 -19.19 2.11
CA LYS A 8 1.86 -18.12 2.86
C LYS A 8 3.29 -17.92 2.37
N GLU A 9 4.05 -19.00 2.18
CA GLU A 9 5.42 -18.93 1.66
C GLU A 9 5.47 -18.30 0.26
N HIS A 10 4.50 -18.64 -0.60
CA HIS A 10 4.39 -18.04 -1.93
C HIS A 10 4.08 -16.54 -1.87
N ALA A 11 3.09 -16.15 -1.05
CA ALA A 11 2.74 -14.74 -0.85
C ALA A 11 3.92 -13.93 -0.29
N ILE A 12 4.63 -14.46 0.70
CA ILE A 12 5.83 -13.83 1.27
C ILE A 12 6.91 -13.65 0.20
N LYS A 13 7.14 -14.67 -0.64
CA LYS A 13 8.11 -14.56 -1.73
C LYS A 13 7.74 -13.45 -2.71
N GLN A 14 6.47 -13.36 -3.11
CA GLN A 14 6.02 -12.27 -3.98
C GLN A 14 6.17 -10.89 -3.33
N MET A 15 5.79 -10.75 -2.05
CA MET A 15 5.99 -9.50 -1.30
C MET A 15 7.46 -9.10 -1.22
N HIS A 16 8.35 -10.07 -1.01
CA HIS A 16 9.79 -9.83 -0.99
C HIS A 16 10.32 -9.38 -2.36
N ASP A 17 9.85 -9.99 -3.44
CA ASP A 17 10.18 -9.57 -4.80
C ASP A 17 9.65 -8.16 -5.11
N LEU A 18 8.45 -7.81 -4.64
CA LEU A 18 7.88 -6.46 -4.76
C LEU A 18 8.68 -5.44 -3.95
N MET A 19 9.12 -5.81 -2.74
CA MET A 19 9.93 -4.95 -1.89
C MET A 19 11.26 -4.58 -2.55
N HIS A 20 11.86 -5.50 -3.32
CA HIS A 20 13.07 -5.20 -4.10
C HIS A 20 12.83 -4.35 -5.35
N ARG A 21 11.58 -4.24 -5.81
CA ARG A 21 11.20 -3.40 -6.95
C ARG A 21 10.76 -2.00 -6.55
N LEU A 22 10.56 -1.75 -5.26
CA LEU A 22 10.26 -0.41 -4.75
C LEU A 22 11.41 0.52 -5.14
N PRO A 23 11.12 1.66 -5.79
CA PRO A 23 12.10 2.70 -6.03
C PRO A 23 12.71 3.18 -4.71
N GLN A 24 13.97 3.61 -4.76
CA GLN A 24 14.62 4.23 -3.59
C GLN A 24 14.64 5.75 -3.70
N ASP A 25 14.35 6.28 -4.88
CA ASP A 25 14.24 7.71 -5.13
C ASP A 25 12.81 8.23 -4.85
N PRO A 26 12.68 9.48 -4.34
CA PRO A 26 11.38 10.06 -4.02
C PRO A 26 10.41 10.11 -5.21
N ASP A 27 10.89 10.48 -6.40
CA ASP A 27 10.05 10.60 -7.62
C ASP A 27 9.48 9.24 -8.04
N GLY A 28 10.29 8.18 -7.93
CA GLY A 28 9.85 6.81 -8.18
C GLY A 28 8.82 6.36 -7.15
N MET A 29 9.05 6.65 -5.88
CA MET A 29 8.11 6.33 -4.80
C MET A 29 6.76 7.04 -4.98
N GLU A 30 6.77 8.31 -5.37
CA GLU A 30 5.56 9.08 -5.68
C GLU A 30 4.78 8.46 -6.86
N LYS A 31 5.47 8.10 -7.94
CA LYS A 31 4.82 7.44 -9.10
C LYS A 31 4.20 6.10 -8.73
N CYS A 32 4.90 5.30 -7.92
CA CYS A 32 4.38 4.03 -7.43
C CYS A 32 3.17 4.23 -6.52
N TRP A 33 3.19 5.26 -5.68
CA TRP A 33 2.06 5.63 -4.83
C TRP A 33 0.83 5.98 -5.67
N LEU A 34 0.97 6.93 -6.60
CA LEU A 34 -0.14 7.39 -7.45
C LEU A 34 -0.74 6.25 -8.28
N ALA A 35 0.11 5.42 -8.89
CA ALA A 35 -0.36 4.27 -9.65
C ALA A 35 -1.09 3.24 -8.77
N ALA A 36 -0.65 3.04 -7.53
CA ALA A 36 -1.32 2.15 -6.59
C ALA A 36 -2.67 2.73 -6.11
N GLU A 37 -2.71 4.03 -5.84
CA GLU A 37 -3.92 4.75 -5.46
C GLU A 37 -4.98 4.68 -6.57
N ASP A 38 -4.60 4.94 -7.83
CA ASP A 38 -5.49 4.84 -9.00
C ASP A 38 -6.13 3.45 -9.12
N VAL A 39 -5.36 2.38 -8.89
CA VAL A 39 -5.87 1.00 -8.93
C VAL A 39 -6.87 0.75 -7.81
N LEU A 40 -6.58 1.23 -6.59
CA LEU A 40 -7.48 1.04 -5.45
C LEU A 40 -8.77 1.84 -5.64
N ASP A 41 -8.70 3.09 -6.08
CA ASP A 41 -9.88 3.92 -6.29
C ASP A 41 -10.74 3.37 -7.44
N SER A 42 -10.11 2.89 -8.53
CA SER A 42 -10.83 2.21 -9.62
C SER A 42 -11.56 0.95 -9.11
N TYR A 43 -10.88 0.14 -8.29
CA TYR A 43 -11.51 -1.02 -7.64
C TYR A 43 -12.65 -0.62 -6.71
N LEU A 44 -12.48 0.41 -5.88
CA LEU A 44 -13.48 0.85 -4.93
C LEU A 44 -14.74 1.36 -5.65
N ALA A 45 -14.57 2.18 -6.68
CA ALA A 45 -15.67 2.65 -7.53
C ALA A 45 -16.39 1.47 -8.22
N ALA A 46 -15.65 0.61 -8.92
CA ALA A 46 -16.20 -0.55 -9.62
C ALA A 46 -16.93 -1.53 -8.68
N SER A 47 -16.45 -1.69 -7.44
CA SER A 47 -17.06 -2.56 -6.45
C SER A 47 -18.28 -1.95 -5.76
N GLU A 48 -18.32 -0.63 -5.55
CA GLU A 48 -19.52 0.09 -5.08
C GLU A 48 -20.64 0.06 -6.13
N GLU A 49 -20.29 0.30 -7.39
CA GLU A 49 -21.22 0.27 -8.53
C GLU A 49 -21.58 -1.15 -9.00
N ARG A 50 -20.89 -2.17 -8.47
CA ARG A 50 -21.03 -3.59 -8.86
C ARG A 50 -20.82 -3.82 -10.36
N THR A 51 -19.87 -3.11 -10.95
CA THR A 51 -19.48 -3.28 -12.35
C THR A 51 -18.48 -4.42 -12.51
N ALA A 52 -18.49 -5.07 -13.67
CA ALA A 52 -17.53 -6.12 -14.00
C ALA A 52 -16.10 -5.61 -14.26
N ASP A 53 -15.89 -4.30 -14.31
CA ASP A 53 -14.60 -3.66 -14.60
C ASP A 53 -13.70 -3.61 -13.37
N LEU A 54 -13.48 -4.77 -12.74
CA LEU A 54 -12.60 -4.90 -11.59
C LEU A 54 -11.16 -5.11 -12.07
N PRO A 55 -10.17 -4.48 -11.42
CA PRO A 55 -8.78 -4.75 -11.75
C PRO A 55 -8.44 -6.22 -11.44
N PRO A 56 -7.46 -6.79 -12.17
CA PRO A 56 -6.89 -8.08 -11.85
C PRO A 56 -6.49 -8.16 -10.38
N ARG A 57 -6.83 -9.28 -9.74
CA ARG A 57 -6.54 -9.53 -8.33
C ARG A 57 -5.07 -9.29 -7.96
N GLN A 58 -4.16 -9.75 -8.81
CA GLN A 58 -2.73 -9.57 -8.60
C GLN A 58 -2.37 -8.07 -8.59
N GLN A 59 -2.89 -7.30 -9.55
CA GLN A 59 -2.67 -5.85 -9.61
C GLN A 59 -3.21 -5.14 -8.36
N LEU A 60 -4.39 -5.54 -7.88
CA LEU A 60 -4.95 -5.02 -6.63
C LEU A 60 -4.08 -5.36 -5.41
N GLY A 61 -3.52 -6.58 -5.37
CA GLY A 61 -2.62 -7.01 -4.30
C GLY A 61 -1.30 -6.24 -4.30
N GLU A 62 -0.70 -6.03 -5.46
CA GLU A 62 0.51 -5.24 -5.64
C GLU A 62 0.29 -3.78 -5.24
N ALA A 63 -0.81 -3.17 -5.68
CA ALA A 63 -1.18 -1.81 -5.30
C ALA A 63 -1.38 -1.67 -3.77
N CYS A 64 -2.11 -2.62 -3.15
CA CYS A 64 -2.25 -2.64 -1.69
C CYS A 64 -0.90 -2.76 -0.98
N PHE A 65 0.01 -3.61 -1.50
CA PHE A 65 1.35 -3.77 -0.95
C PHE A 65 2.16 -2.47 -1.03
N PHE A 66 2.17 -1.81 -2.19
CA PHE A 66 2.94 -0.58 -2.38
C PHE A 66 2.48 0.54 -1.45
N LEU A 67 1.18 0.73 -1.26
CA LEU A 67 0.66 1.73 -0.32
C LEU A 67 1.12 1.45 1.11
N ILE A 68 0.93 0.22 1.61
CA ILE A 68 1.30 -0.09 3.01
C ILE A 68 2.80 -0.12 3.24
N ALA A 69 3.60 -0.49 2.24
CA ALA A 69 5.05 -0.48 2.34
C ALA A 69 5.58 0.96 2.40
N SER A 70 5.04 1.86 1.55
CA SER A 70 5.48 3.26 1.45
C SER A 70 5.28 4.05 2.74
N VAL A 71 4.24 3.72 3.53
CA VAL A 71 3.94 4.40 4.80
C VAL A 71 4.22 3.54 6.04
N GLY A 72 4.92 2.41 5.91
CA GLY A 72 5.31 1.56 7.04
C GLY A 72 4.16 0.82 7.72
N LEU A 73 3.02 0.66 7.06
CA LEU A 73 1.88 -0.13 7.54
C LEU A 73 2.03 -1.64 7.29
N ILE A 74 3.14 -2.08 6.70
CA ILE A 74 3.46 -3.50 6.44
C ILE A 74 3.51 -4.35 7.72
N CYS A 75 3.72 -3.72 8.89
CA CYS A 75 3.71 -4.38 10.20
C CYS A 75 2.30 -4.70 10.72
N ASN A 76 1.24 -4.24 10.04
CA ASN A 76 -0.14 -4.54 10.44
C ASN A 76 -0.55 -5.90 9.85
N ASP A 77 -0.76 -6.88 10.73
CA ASP A 77 -1.12 -8.25 10.37
C ASP A 77 -2.37 -8.34 9.49
N ASP A 78 -3.39 -7.49 9.71
CA ASP A 78 -4.62 -7.49 8.90
C ASP A 78 -4.35 -7.05 7.46
N ASN A 79 -3.50 -6.03 7.29
CA ASN A 79 -3.14 -5.47 5.99
C ASN A 79 -2.22 -6.46 5.25
N LEU A 80 -1.26 -7.05 5.96
CA LEU A 80 -0.40 -8.10 5.41
C LEU A 80 -1.20 -9.35 5.03
N GLN A 81 -2.21 -9.73 5.82
CA GLN A 81 -3.11 -10.82 5.48
C GLN A 81 -3.93 -10.50 4.22
N LEU A 82 -4.48 -9.28 4.09
CA LEU A 82 -5.22 -8.87 2.89
C LEU A 82 -4.33 -8.99 1.63
N VAL A 83 -3.12 -8.46 1.68
CA VAL A 83 -2.17 -8.54 0.57
C VAL A 83 -1.80 -10.00 0.29
N SER A 84 -1.53 -10.81 1.32
CA SER A 84 -1.19 -12.23 1.15
C SER A 84 -2.31 -13.00 0.46
N GLU A 85 -3.55 -12.72 0.86
CA GLU A 85 -4.72 -13.29 0.23
C GLU A 85 -4.80 -12.85 -1.23
N LEU A 86 -4.72 -11.55 -1.54
CA LEU A 86 -4.76 -11.03 -2.91
C LEU A 86 -3.66 -11.59 -3.81
N LEU A 87 -2.44 -11.74 -3.31
CA LEU A 87 -1.30 -12.28 -4.06
C LEU A 87 -1.32 -13.81 -4.23
N THR A 88 -2.24 -14.51 -3.55
CA THR A 88 -2.41 -15.96 -3.68
C THR A 88 -3.59 -16.27 -4.63
N PRO A 89 -3.35 -16.58 -5.91
CA PRO A 89 -4.42 -16.80 -6.90
C PRO A 89 -5.33 -17.99 -6.54
N GLU A 90 -4.77 -19.03 -5.92
CA GLU A 90 -5.49 -20.23 -5.47
C GLU A 90 -6.47 -19.97 -4.31
N PHE A 91 -6.34 -18.83 -3.64
CA PHE A 91 -7.17 -18.50 -2.49
C PHE A 91 -8.50 -17.94 -3.02
N GLY A 92 -9.55 -18.76 -3.14
CA GLY A 92 -10.83 -18.39 -3.77
C GLY A 92 -11.63 -17.28 -3.05
N ILE A 93 -11.13 -16.05 -3.07
CA ILE A 93 -11.82 -14.87 -2.55
C ILE A 93 -12.62 -14.20 -3.67
N GLU A 94 -13.85 -13.82 -3.33
CA GLU A 94 -14.66 -12.91 -4.12
C GLU A 94 -14.17 -11.46 -3.94
N LEU A 95 -13.74 -10.83 -5.04
CA LEU A 95 -13.20 -9.46 -5.02
C LEU A 95 -14.18 -8.45 -4.41
N TYR A 96 -15.49 -8.56 -4.64
CA TYR A 96 -16.47 -7.63 -4.04
C TYR A 96 -16.52 -7.69 -2.51
N ARG A 97 -16.18 -8.84 -1.90
CA ARG A 97 -16.16 -8.96 -0.43
C ARG A 97 -14.96 -8.28 0.22
N LEU A 98 -13.95 -7.93 -0.57
CA LEU A 98 -12.77 -7.22 -0.08
C LEU A 98 -12.98 -5.73 0.08
N HIS A 99 -14.06 -5.17 -0.49
CA HIS A 99 -14.35 -3.73 -0.51
C HIS A 99 -14.10 -3.03 0.84
N PRO A 100 -14.72 -3.46 1.96
CA PRO A 100 -14.53 -2.79 3.23
C PRO A 100 -13.09 -2.86 3.75
N ARG A 101 -12.35 -3.92 3.44
CA ARG A 101 -10.94 -4.09 3.87
C ARG A 101 -10.00 -3.25 3.03
N VAL A 102 -10.20 -3.19 1.72
CA VAL A 102 -9.41 -2.35 0.80
C VAL A 102 -9.66 -0.87 1.09
N LYS A 103 -10.91 -0.46 1.32
CA LYS A 103 -11.27 0.91 1.70
C LYS A 103 -10.57 1.33 2.99
N ARG A 104 -10.65 0.49 4.03
CA ARG A 104 -9.96 0.72 5.30
C ARG A 104 -8.45 0.85 5.11
N LEU A 105 -7.83 -0.04 4.33
CA LEU A 105 -6.39 0.01 4.05
C LEU A 105 -6.00 1.33 3.37
N ARG A 106 -6.76 1.76 2.35
CA ARG A 106 -6.51 3.03 1.65
C ARG A 106 -6.62 4.22 2.60
N ASP A 107 -7.68 4.27 3.40
CA ASP A 107 -7.91 5.36 4.35
C ASP A 107 -6.81 5.42 5.43
N GLU A 108 -6.37 4.26 5.94
CA GLU A 108 -5.25 4.17 6.86
C GLU A 108 -3.94 4.65 6.22
N ALA A 109 -3.68 4.26 4.97
CA ALA A 109 -2.47 4.63 4.24
C ALA A 109 -2.42 6.15 3.97
N VAL A 110 -3.50 6.74 3.47
CA VAL A 110 -3.62 8.19 3.22
C VAL A 110 -3.45 8.97 4.53
N LYS A 111 -4.10 8.52 5.61
CA LYS A 111 -3.93 9.14 6.92
C LYS A 111 -2.47 9.10 7.38
N LYS A 112 -1.79 7.97 7.21
CA LYS A 112 -0.38 7.84 7.59
C LYS A 112 0.56 8.68 6.73
N LEU A 113 0.27 8.81 5.44
CA LEU A 113 1.00 9.71 4.56
C LEU A 113 0.90 11.16 5.05
N ALA A 114 -0.30 11.62 5.41
CA ALA A 114 -0.49 12.96 5.97
C ALA A 114 0.29 13.16 7.29
N GLU A 115 0.28 12.16 8.19
CA GLU A 115 1.08 12.21 9.43
C GLU A 115 2.60 12.28 9.16
N ILE A 116 3.10 11.64 8.11
CA ILE A 116 4.51 11.69 7.71
C ILE A 116 4.84 13.08 7.18
N ALA A 117 4.02 13.61 6.26
CA ALA A 117 4.21 14.95 5.70
C ALA A 117 4.20 16.06 6.76
N GLU A 118 3.31 15.98 7.76
CA GLU A 118 3.28 16.91 8.90
C GLU A 118 4.53 16.84 9.77
N LYS A 119 5.09 15.64 9.96
CA LYS A 119 6.34 15.46 10.74
C LYS A 119 7.54 16.04 10.01
N GLU A 120 7.63 15.86 8.70
CA GLU A 120 8.71 16.42 7.90
C GLU A 120 8.68 17.95 7.88
N THR A 121 7.50 18.55 7.69
CA THR A 121 7.34 20.01 7.76
C THR A 121 7.70 20.59 9.12
N LYS A 122 7.35 19.90 10.23
CA LYS A 122 7.79 20.30 11.58
C LYS A 122 9.30 20.16 11.78
N ALA A 123 9.90 19.06 11.32
CA ALA A 123 11.34 18.83 11.45
C ALA A 123 12.17 19.86 10.65
N GLU A 124 11.64 20.34 9.53
CA GLU A 124 12.27 21.38 8.73
C GLU A 124 12.15 22.78 9.35
N ALA A 125 11.02 23.08 10.00
CA ALA A 125 10.82 24.31 10.77
C ALA A 125 11.68 24.40 12.04
N GLU A 126 12.08 23.25 12.61
CA GLU A 126 12.89 23.17 13.82
C GLU A 126 14.41 23.16 13.57
N LYS A 127 14.89 23.15 12.32
CA LYS A 127 16.31 23.39 12.03
C LYS A 127 16.64 24.84 12.44
N PRO A 128 17.36 25.09 13.55
CA PRO A 128 17.81 26.42 13.84
C PRO A 128 18.80 26.77 12.74
N GLY A 129 18.56 27.88 12.05
CA GLY A 129 19.49 28.40 11.05
C GLY A 129 20.89 28.35 11.64
N THR A 130 21.78 27.56 11.01
CA THR A 130 23.20 27.65 11.28
C THR A 130 23.58 29.10 11.11
N GLY A 131 23.82 29.76 12.25
CA GLY A 131 24.36 31.10 12.30
C GLY A 131 25.61 31.12 11.46
N PHE A 132 25.51 31.76 10.30
CA PHE A 132 26.65 32.29 9.61
C PHE A 132 27.18 33.44 10.48
N ASP A 133 27.99 33.09 11.48
CA ASP A 133 28.93 34.03 12.09
C ASP A 133 30.09 34.20 11.10
N LEU A 134 29.91 35.17 10.20
CA LEU A 134 30.97 35.74 9.38
C LEU A 134 31.06 37.24 9.70
N PHE A 135 31.51 37.56 10.92
CA PHE A 135 32.09 38.86 11.25
C PHE A 135 33.22 38.69 12.26
#